data_AF-A0A5J4XK67-F1
#
_entry.id   AF-A0A5J4XK67-F1
#
_cell.length_a   1.000
_cell.length_b   1.000
_cell.length_c   1.000
_cell.angle_alpha   90.00
_cell.angle_beta   90.00
_cell.angle_gamma   90.00
#
_symmetry.space_group_name_H-M   'P 1'
#
loop_
_entity.id
_entity.type
_entity.pdbx_description
1 polymer ?
#
loop_
_entity_poly.entity_id
_entity_poly.type
_entity_poly.pdbx_seq_one_letter_code
_entity_poly.pdbx_strand_id
1 'polypeptide(L)'
;MFKKLFGQGGGHGGGGGGGGGGGTSQSGTRQVTATSTQKTVDAIQKLGETEELLNKRRNLLEKKVNEALEKTKEYQRAKNQRAALMSLKRKKAYEKQIEQIDNSISRVNEQQMMLENQRTTAETVLALQQGELNIDDVDKTMDEISEAQDQMQQMNDVLSSANRELLQI
;
A
#
# COMPACT_ATOMS: atom_id res chain seq x y z
N MET A 1 40.44 -41.54 -12.96
CA MET A 1 41.36 -42.27 -12.05
C MET A 1 40.82 -42.07 -10.64
N PHE A 2 39.81 -42.81 -10.16
CA PHE A 2 39.85 -44.21 -9.71
C PHE A 2 41.06 -44.55 -8.82
N LYS A 3 40.77 -44.65 -7.50
CA LYS A 3 41.14 -45.77 -6.61
C LYS A 3 42.52 -45.71 -5.92
N LYS A 4 42.48 -45.29 -4.66
CA LYS A 4 43.29 -45.80 -3.54
C LYS A 4 42.42 -45.61 -2.29
N LEU A 5 41.55 -46.55 -1.88
CA LEU A 5 41.71 -47.99 -1.62
C LEU A 5 42.74 -48.29 -0.52
N PHE A 6 42.25 -48.07 0.70
CA PHE A 6 42.42 -48.86 1.93
C PHE A 6 43.81 -49.08 2.57
N GLY A 7 43.80 -48.92 3.90
CA GLY A 7 44.81 -49.37 4.85
C GLY A 7 44.73 -48.51 6.12
N GLN A 8 43.80 -48.77 7.05
CA GLN A 8 44.02 -49.61 8.26
C GLN A 8 44.65 -48.78 9.40
N GLY A 9 44.16 -48.67 10.62
CA GLY A 9 43.06 -49.28 11.36
C GLY A 9 43.29 -48.97 12.87
N GLY A 10 42.22 -48.95 13.67
CA GLY A 10 42.26 -48.84 15.14
C GLY A 10 41.50 -47.61 15.66
N GLY A 11 40.33 -47.68 16.30
CA GLY A 11 39.68 -48.78 17.01
C GLY A 11 39.67 -48.47 18.52
N HIS A 12 38.65 -47.74 18.97
CA HIS A 12 38.13 -47.77 20.34
C HIS A 12 36.63 -47.50 20.32
N GLY A 13 35.84 -48.54 20.63
CA GLY A 13 34.46 -48.42 21.10
C GLY A 13 34.44 -47.96 22.56
N GLY A 14 33.31 -47.64 23.17
CA GLY A 14 31.91 -47.70 22.74
C GLY A 14 31.00 -47.28 23.89
N GLY A 15 29.70 -47.15 23.58
CA GLY A 15 28.56 -47.08 24.53
C GLY A 15 28.37 -45.72 25.21
N GLY A 16 27.19 -45.12 25.29
CA GLY A 16 25.82 -45.53 25.00
C GLY A 16 24.86 -44.64 25.80
N GLY A 17 23.65 -44.42 25.29
CA GLY A 17 22.55 -43.67 25.93
C GLY A 17 22.54 -42.19 25.52
N GLY A 18 21.52 -41.62 24.90
CA GLY A 18 20.09 -41.84 25.06
C GLY A 18 19.50 -40.56 25.64
N GLY A 19 18.63 -39.88 24.90
CA GLY A 19 17.89 -38.72 25.41
C GLY A 19 17.64 -37.66 24.34
N GLY A 20 16.40 -37.61 23.85
CA GLY A 20 15.91 -36.54 22.99
C GLY A 20 15.82 -35.19 23.71
N GLY A 21 15.54 -34.14 22.94
CA GLY A 21 15.10 -32.88 23.53
C GLY A 21 15.37 -31.68 22.66
N GLY A 22 14.35 -31.25 21.93
CA GLY A 22 13.98 -29.84 21.81
C GLY A 22 14.89 -28.96 20.97
N GLY A 23 14.45 -28.67 19.74
CA GLY A 23 14.78 -27.42 19.11
C GLY A 23 14.44 -26.28 20.07
N THR A 24 15.45 -25.52 20.46
CA THR A 24 15.25 -24.25 21.16
C THR A 24 14.76 -23.24 20.12
N SER A 25 13.47 -23.37 19.77
CA SER A 25 12.70 -22.30 19.20
C SER A 25 12.69 -21.19 20.24
N GLN A 26 13.38 -20.11 19.87
CA GLN A 26 13.42 -18.83 20.55
C GLN A 26 11.98 -18.38 20.82
N SER A 27 11.45 -18.71 22.00
CA SER A 27 10.19 -18.21 22.51
C SER A 27 10.37 -16.73 22.87
N GLY A 28 10.33 -15.90 21.83
CA GLY A 28 9.92 -14.51 21.99
C GLY A 28 8.41 -14.53 21.99
N THR A 29 7.78 -14.44 23.16
CA THR A 29 6.36 -14.13 23.30
C THR A 29 6.15 -12.76 22.67
N ARG A 30 5.88 -12.73 21.35
CA ARG A 30 5.63 -11.49 20.62
C ARG A 30 4.20 -11.10 20.95
N GLN A 31 4.12 -10.30 21.99
CA GLN A 31 2.92 -9.65 22.48
C GLN A 31 2.17 -9.06 21.28
N VAL A 32 1.06 -9.69 20.89
CA VAL A 32 0.09 -9.13 19.96
C VAL A 32 -0.37 -7.83 20.62
N THR A 33 0.14 -6.72 20.14
CA THR A 33 -0.06 -5.42 20.76
C THR A 33 -1.00 -4.62 19.89
N ALA A 34 -1.86 -3.82 20.54
CA ALA A 34 -2.69 -2.77 19.94
C ALA A 34 -1.97 -1.91 18.87
N THR A 35 -0.64 -1.96 18.84
CA THR A 35 0.27 -1.36 17.88
C THR A 35 0.02 -1.74 16.41
N SER A 36 -0.40 -2.96 16.03
CA SER A 36 -0.64 -3.26 14.59
C SER A 36 -1.97 -2.67 14.09
N THR A 37 -3.03 -2.80 14.89
CA THR A 37 -4.33 -2.15 14.65
C THR A 37 -4.16 -0.62 14.61
N GLN A 38 -3.33 -0.07 15.50
CA GLN A 38 -3.00 1.36 15.51
C GLN A 38 -2.28 1.78 14.21
N LYS A 39 -1.32 0.99 13.72
CA LYS A 39 -0.67 1.27 12.43
C LYS A 39 -1.65 1.23 11.25
N THR A 40 -2.64 0.33 11.27
CA THR A 40 -3.70 0.29 10.26
C THR A 40 -4.59 1.54 10.33
N VAL A 41 -4.93 2.00 11.53
CA VAL A 41 -5.67 3.27 11.72
C VAL A 41 -4.87 4.45 11.18
N ASP A 42 -3.58 4.52 11.50
CA ASP A 42 -2.70 5.59 11.00
C ASP A 42 -2.58 5.56 9.47
N ALA A 43 -2.59 4.37 8.86
CA ALA A 43 -2.57 4.21 7.41
C ALA A 43 -3.89 4.67 6.75
N ILE A 44 -5.04 4.28 7.32
CA ILE A 44 -6.36 4.75 6.86
C ILE A 44 -6.44 6.29 6.94
N GLN A 45 -5.94 6.88 8.02
CA GLN A 45 -5.90 8.34 8.18
C GLN A 45 -5.07 9.02 7.08
N LYS A 46 -3.85 8.52 6.82
CA LYS A 46 -2.98 9.04 5.75
C LYS A 46 -3.60 8.90 4.36
N LEU A 47 -4.32 7.81 4.10
CA LEU A 47 -5.06 7.63 2.85
C LEU A 47 -6.19 8.67 2.73
N GLY A 48 -6.89 8.98 3.83
CA GLY A 48 -7.90 10.04 3.86
C GLY A 48 -7.31 11.42 3.56
N GLU A 49 -6.18 11.77 4.17
CA GLU A 49 -5.47 13.02 3.86
C GLU A 49 -5.04 13.09 2.38
N THR A 50 -4.63 11.95 1.81
CA THR A 50 -4.26 11.84 0.40
C THR A 50 -5.47 12.02 -0.51
N GLU A 51 -6.60 11.38 -0.20
CA GLU A 51 -7.86 11.52 -0.93
C GLU A 51 -8.32 13.00 -0.95
N GLU A 52 -8.24 13.70 0.18
CA GLU A 52 -8.57 15.12 0.26
C GLU A 52 -7.68 15.99 -0.65
N LEU A 53 -6.38 15.71 -0.70
CA LEU A 53 -5.44 16.44 -1.57
C LEU A 53 -5.73 16.18 -3.06
N LEU A 54 -5.99 14.93 -3.43
CA LEU A 54 -6.38 14.56 -4.79
C LEU A 54 -7.68 15.27 -5.20
N ASN A 55 -8.67 15.31 -4.31
CA ASN A 55 -9.92 16.04 -4.54
C ASN A 55 -9.70 17.57 -4.70
N LYS A 56 -8.86 18.18 -3.86
CA LYS A 56 -8.48 19.60 -4.01
C LYS A 56 -7.83 19.87 -5.37
N ARG A 57 -6.96 18.97 -5.84
CA ARG A 57 -6.34 19.06 -7.17
C ARG A 57 -7.36 18.92 -8.30
N ARG A 58 -8.23 17.92 -8.21
CA ARG A 58 -9.34 17.70 -9.16
C ARG A 58 -10.16 19.00 -9.33
N ASN A 59 -10.59 19.59 -8.22
CA ASN A 59 -11.38 20.83 -8.21
C ASN A 59 -10.63 22.02 -8.83
N LEU A 60 -9.31 22.13 -8.63
CA LEU A 60 -8.50 23.15 -9.29
C LEU A 60 -8.44 22.93 -10.80
N LEU A 61 -8.28 21.69 -11.25
CA LEU A 61 -8.24 21.36 -12.67
C LEU A 61 -9.59 21.61 -13.35
N GLU A 62 -10.71 21.32 -12.68
CA GLU A 62 -12.05 21.65 -13.18
C GLU A 62 -12.23 23.17 -13.39
N LYS A 63 -11.73 24.00 -12.46
CA LYS A 63 -11.70 25.46 -12.64
C LYS A 63 -10.88 25.85 -13.87
N LYS A 64 -9.71 25.26 -14.08
CA LYS A 64 -8.87 25.51 -15.26
C LYS A 64 -9.50 25.05 -16.58
N VAL A 65 -10.27 23.96 -16.56
CA VAL A 65 -11.09 23.51 -17.70
C VAL A 65 -12.11 24.58 -18.07
N ASN A 66 -12.83 25.11 -17.09
CA ASN A 66 -13.83 26.17 -17.29
C ASN A 66 -13.19 27.46 -17.82
N GLU A 67 -12.07 27.89 -17.24
CA GLU A 67 -11.31 29.06 -17.73
C GLU A 67 -10.84 28.90 -19.18
N ALA A 68 -10.33 27.71 -19.53
CA ALA A 68 -9.90 27.43 -20.90
C ALA A 68 -11.08 27.44 -21.88
N LEU A 69 -12.27 27.01 -21.43
CA LEU A 69 -13.50 27.04 -22.21
C LEU A 69 -14.00 28.47 -22.43
N GLU A 70 -14.00 29.32 -21.40
CA GLU A 70 -14.35 30.74 -21.54
C GLU A 70 -13.39 31.47 -22.48
N LYS A 71 -12.07 31.29 -22.33
CA LYS A 71 -11.07 31.83 -23.27
C LYS A 71 -11.30 31.35 -24.70
N THR A 72 -11.69 30.09 -24.88
CA THR A 72 -12.03 29.56 -26.20
C THR A 72 -13.21 30.33 -26.81
N LYS A 73 -14.28 30.58 -26.05
CA LYS A 73 -15.44 31.37 -26.50
C LYS A 73 -15.05 32.81 -26.85
N GLU A 74 -14.21 33.45 -26.03
CA GLU A 74 -13.68 34.79 -26.28
C GLU A 74 -12.91 34.84 -27.61
N TYR A 75 -11.98 33.91 -27.83
CA TYR A 75 -11.21 33.86 -29.07
C TYR A 75 -12.07 33.54 -30.30
N GLN A 76 -13.13 32.73 -30.16
CA GLN A 76 -14.10 32.51 -31.24
C GLN A 76 -14.84 33.79 -31.61
N ARG A 77 -15.33 34.57 -30.63
CA ARG A 77 -15.97 35.87 -30.87
C ARG A 77 -15.02 36.86 -31.53
N ALA A 78 -13.74 36.83 -31.14
CA ALA A 78 -12.68 37.62 -31.76
C ALA A 78 -12.19 37.08 -33.12
N LYS A 79 -12.79 36.00 -33.64
CA LYS A 79 -12.39 35.30 -34.87
C LYS A 79 -10.92 34.84 -34.89
N ASN A 80 -10.30 34.67 -33.72
CA ASN A 80 -8.93 34.20 -33.58
C ASN A 80 -8.90 32.67 -33.45
N GLN A 81 -8.98 31.99 -34.59
CA GLN A 81 -9.06 30.53 -34.65
C GLN A 81 -7.83 29.83 -34.04
N ARG A 82 -6.63 30.39 -34.21
CA ARG A 82 -5.39 29.80 -33.68
C ARG A 82 -5.37 29.81 -32.14
N ALA A 83 -5.76 30.92 -31.53
CA ALA A 83 -5.80 31.03 -30.07
C ALA A 83 -6.94 30.17 -29.46
N ALA A 84 -8.08 30.09 -30.15
CA ALA A 84 -9.17 29.20 -29.76
C ALA A 84 -8.72 27.73 -29.76
N LEU A 85 -8.04 27.29 -30.82
CA LEU A 85 -7.52 25.91 -30.91
C LEU A 85 -6.49 25.61 -29.82
N MET A 86 -5.58 26.54 -29.50
CA MET A 86 -4.63 26.37 -28.40
C MET A 86 -5.33 26.23 -27.04
N SER A 87 -6.39 27.01 -26.82
CA SER A 87 -7.18 26.95 -25.58
C SER A 87 -7.93 25.63 -25.44
N LEU A 88 -8.49 25.10 -26.54
CA LEU A 88 -9.08 23.76 -26.59
C LEU A 88 -8.06 22.65 -26.28
N LYS A 89 -6.84 22.75 -26.80
CA LYS A 89 -5.76 21.79 -26.49
C LYS A 89 -5.42 21.79 -25.00
N ARG A 90 -5.34 22.97 -24.37
CA ARG A 90 -5.12 23.09 -22.91
C ARG A 90 -6.27 22.48 -22.12
N LYS A 91 -7.52 22.77 -22.50
CA LYS A 91 -8.71 22.15 -21.91
C LYS A 91 -8.60 20.62 -21.91
N LYS A 92 -8.32 20.03 -23.07
CA LYS A 92 -8.19 18.57 -23.22
C LYS A 92 -7.05 17.99 -22.37
N ALA A 93 -5.95 18.72 -22.20
CA ALA A 93 -4.87 18.29 -21.32
C ALA A 93 -5.29 18.26 -19.85
N TYR A 94 -6.04 19.26 -19.38
CA TYR A 94 -6.58 19.26 -18.01
C TYR A 94 -7.62 18.17 -17.78
N GLU A 95 -8.50 17.90 -18.76
CA GLU A 95 -9.46 16.78 -18.69
C GLU A 95 -8.76 15.43 -18.53
N LYS A 96 -7.64 15.21 -19.26
CA LYS A 96 -6.83 14.01 -19.11
C LYS A 96 -6.19 13.91 -17.71
N GLN A 97 -5.74 15.03 -17.14
CA GLN A 97 -5.19 15.04 -15.78
C GLN A 97 -6.27 14.74 -14.74
N ILE A 98 -7.50 15.23 -14.93
CA ILE A 98 -8.65 14.90 -14.07
C ILE A 98 -8.90 13.39 -14.11
N GLU A 99 -8.94 12.77 -15.28
CA GLU A 99 -9.12 11.31 -15.42
C GLU A 99 -8.04 10.52 -14.66
N GLN A 100 -6.78 10.98 -14.70
CA GLN A 100 -5.68 10.35 -13.95
C GLN A 100 -5.84 10.52 -12.43
N ILE A 101 -6.29 11.68 -11.98
CA ILE A 101 -6.61 11.95 -10.57
C ILE A 101 -7.77 11.06 -10.12
N ASP A 102 -8.84 10.94 -10.92
CA ASP A 102 -10.01 10.11 -10.61
C ASP A 102 -9.62 8.64 -10.44
N ASN A 103 -8.78 8.12 -11.35
CA ASN A 103 -8.21 6.78 -11.21
C ASN A 103 -7.37 6.62 -9.93
N SER A 104 -6.68 7.67 -9.50
CA SER A 104 -5.88 7.65 -8.27
C SER A 104 -6.77 7.66 -7.02
N ILE A 105 -7.86 8.43 -7.03
CA ILE A 105 -8.87 8.45 -5.96
C ILE A 105 -9.51 7.07 -5.83
N SER A 106 -9.93 6.43 -6.93
CA SER A 106 -10.49 5.08 -6.89
C SER A 106 -9.56 4.07 -6.21
N ARG A 107 -8.25 4.12 -6.51
CA ARG A 107 -7.25 3.24 -5.88
C ARG A 107 -7.10 3.51 -4.38
N VAL A 108 -7.08 4.78 -3.97
CA VAL A 108 -7.02 5.15 -2.55
C VAL A 108 -8.25 4.62 -1.81
N ASN A 109 -9.43 4.73 -2.42
CA ASN A 109 -10.69 4.30 -1.80
C ASN A 109 -10.78 2.77 -1.72
N GLU A 110 -10.31 2.05 -2.74
CA GLU A 110 -10.17 0.58 -2.71
C GLU A 110 -9.24 0.14 -1.57
N GLN A 111 -8.16 0.86 -1.31
CA GLN A 111 -7.22 0.57 -0.24
C GLN A 111 -7.79 0.87 1.15
N GLN A 112 -8.49 1.98 1.32
CA GLN A 112 -9.19 2.27 2.57
C GLN A 112 -10.17 1.16 2.91
N MET A 113 -10.99 0.73 1.94
CA MET A 113 -11.93 -0.37 2.12
C MET A 113 -11.22 -1.68 2.49
N MET A 114 -10.09 -1.99 1.85
CA MET A 114 -9.29 -3.17 2.17
C MET A 114 -8.80 -3.14 3.63
N LEU A 115 -8.21 -2.03 4.07
CA LEU A 115 -7.70 -1.88 5.43
C LEU A 115 -8.82 -1.90 6.49
N GLU A 116 -9.98 -1.32 6.18
CA GLU A 116 -11.15 -1.36 7.06
C GLU A 116 -11.68 -2.79 7.22
N ASN A 117 -11.71 -3.57 6.14
CA ASN A 117 -12.07 -4.98 6.18
C ASN A 117 -11.05 -5.77 7.03
N GLN A 118 -9.75 -5.57 6.78
CA GLN A 118 -8.68 -6.22 7.57
C GLN A 118 -8.75 -5.85 9.06
N ARG A 119 -9.00 -4.58 9.37
CA ARG A 119 -9.18 -4.10 10.76
C ARG A 119 -10.36 -4.80 11.42
N THR A 120 -11.51 -4.84 10.74
CA THR A 120 -12.72 -5.49 11.25
C THR A 120 -12.52 -6.98 11.48
N THR A 121 -11.82 -7.67 10.56
CA THR A 121 -11.44 -9.08 10.74
C THR A 121 -10.52 -9.27 11.94
N ALA A 122 -9.50 -8.43 12.10
CA ALA A 122 -8.60 -8.48 13.25
C ALA A 122 -9.33 -8.23 14.57
N GLU A 123 -10.22 -7.24 14.63
CA GLU A 123 -11.07 -6.96 15.80
C GLU A 123 -11.97 -8.15 16.15
N THR A 124 -12.55 -8.81 15.13
CA THR A 124 -13.40 -10.01 15.31
C THR A 124 -12.60 -11.18 15.86
N VAL A 125 -11.41 -11.44 15.29
CA VAL A 125 -10.51 -12.52 15.78
C VAL A 125 -10.09 -12.24 17.22
N LEU A 126 -9.71 -11.01 17.56
CA LEU A 126 -9.34 -10.63 18.94
C LEU A 126 -10.51 -10.83 19.92
N ALA A 127 -11.74 -10.53 19.51
CA ALA A 127 -12.93 -10.74 20.34
C ALA A 127 -13.24 -12.23 20.54
N LEU A 128 -13.07 -13.06 19.52
CA LEU A 128 -13.24 -14.52 19.61
C LEU A 128 -12.15 -15.18 20.46
N GLN A 129 -10.92 -14.67 20.40
CA GLN A 129 -9.77 -15.18 21.14
C GLN A 129 -9.84 -14.87 22.65
N GLN A 130 -10.57 -13.82 23.05
CA GLN A 130 -10.96 -13.62 24.46
C GLN A 130 -11.95 -14.71 24.94
N GLY A 131 -12.60 -15.44 24.02
CA GLY A 131 -13.55 -16.51 24.32
C GLY A 131 -12.94 -17.91 24.35
N GLU A 132 -12.08 -18.29 23.39
CA GLU A 132 -11.44 -19.61 23.32
C GLU A 132 -10.01 -19.56 22.68
N LEU A 133 -9.13 -20.40 23.22
CA LEU A 133 -7.65 -20.39 23.13
C LEU A 133 -7.07 -20.80 21.75
N ASN A 134 -6.89 -19.90 20.78
CA ASN A 134 -6.02 -20.18 19.61
C ASN A 134 -5.20 -18.95 19.21
N ILE A 135 -3.89 -18.97 19.53
CA ILE A 135 -2.93 -17.89 19.23
C ILE A 135 -2.45 -17.90 17.77
N ASP A 136 -2.50 -19.06 17.09
CA ASP A 136 -1.91 -19.26 15.75
C ASP A 136 -2.62 -18.50 14.62
N ASP A 137 -3.93 -18.23 14.74
CA ASP A 137 -4.70 -17.49 13.71
C ASP A 137 -4.36 -15.99 13.66
N VAL A 138 -3.78 -15.46 14.75
CA VAL A 138 -3.39 -14.05 14.83
C VAL A 138 -2.11 -13.80 14.03
N ASP A 139 -1.12 -14.69 14.10
CA ASP A 139 0.14 -14.53 13.37
C ASP A 139 -0.09 -14.47 11.86
N LYS A 140 -0.97 -15.33 11.34
CA LYS A 140 -1.37 -15.30 9.93
C LYS A 140 -2.07 -14.00 9.54
N THR A 141 -2.99 -13.52 10.37
CA THR A 141 -3.70 -12.25 10.11
C THR A 141 -2.73 -11.06 10.16
N MET A 142 -1.68 -11.12 10.98
CA MET A 142 -0.66 -10.07 11.08
C MET A 142 0.28 -10.04 9.89
N ASP A 143 0.64 -11.20 9.34
CA ASP A 143 1.43 -11.28 8.11
C ASP A 143 0.64 -10.68 6.93
N GLU A 144 -0.65 -10.98 6.82
CA GLU A 144 -1.54 -10.40 5.79
C GLU A 144 -1.69 -8.87 5.91
N ILE A 145 -1.76 -8.34 7.14
CA ILE A 145 -1.78 -6.89 7.39
C ILE A 145 -0.43 -6.24 7.04
N SER A 146 0.68 -6.88 7.41
CA SER A 146 2.02 -6.34 7.13
C SER A 146 2.31 -6.33 5.63
N GLU A 147 1.89 -7.36 4.90
CA GLU A 147 2.09 -7.45 3.45
C GLU A 147 1.25 -6.41 2.69
N ALA A 148 0.00 -6.17 3.13
CA ALA A 148 -0.82 -5.07 2.62
C ALA A 148 -0.20 -3.69 2.90
N GLN A 149 0.48 -3.52 4.03
CA GLN A 149 1.21 -2.29 4.37
C GLN A 149 2.42 -2.05 3.45
N ASP A 150 3.18 -3.09 3.12
CA ASP A 150 4.33 -2.98 2.22
C ASP A 150 3.88 -2.63 0.78
N GLN A 151 2.76 -3.19 0.33
CA GLN A 151 2.14 -2.80 -0.95
C GLN A 151 1.71 -1.33 -0.97
N MET A 152 1.26 -0.78 0.17
CA MET A 152 0.92 0.64 0.28
C MET A 152 2.14 1.56 0.22
N GLN A 153 3.27 1.20 0.85
CA GLN A 153 4.47 2.03 0.80
C GLN A 153 4.97 2.21 -0.64
N GLN A 154 4.91 1.15 -1.45
CA GLN A 154 5.27 1.22 -2.87
C GLN A 154 4.33 2.12 -3.69
N MET A 155 3.05 2.19 -3.33
CA MET A 155 2.09 3.07 -4.02
C MET A 155 2.16 4.53 -3.53
N ASN A 156 2.52 4.75 -2.27
CA ASN A 156 2.74 6.09 -1.72
C ASN A 156 3.82 6.86 -2.49
N ASP A 157 4.84 6.19 -3.02
CA ASP A 157 5.83 6.84 -3.89
C ASP A 157 5.25 7.27 -5.24
N VAL A 158 4.33 6.47 -5.80
CA VAL A 158 3.61 6.81 -7.04
C VAL A 158 2.63 7.96 -6.81
N LEU A 159 1.89 7.95 -5.69
CA LEU A 159 0.97 9.03 -5.32
C LEU A 159 1.71 10.31 -4.89
N SER A 160 2.86 10.18 -4.24
CA SER A 160 3.78 11.29 -3.91
C SER A 160 4.33 11.97 -5.17
N SER A 161 4.50 11.23 -6.27
CA SER A 161 4.86 11.83 -7.56
C SER A 161 3.71 12.69 -8.13
N ALA A 162 2.46 12.21 -8.03
CA ALA A 162 1.28 12.98 -8.44
C ALA A 162 1.07 14.24 -7.57
N ASN A 163 1.37 14.16 -6.27
CA ASN A 163 1.33 15.29 -5.34
C ASN A 163 2.45 16.30 -5.53
N ARG A 164 3.61 15.92 -6.08
CA ARG A 164 4.71 16.88 -6.36
C ARG A 164 4.39 17.83 -7.52
N GLU A 165 3.55 17.43 -8.46
CA GLU A 165 3.10 18.30 -9.56
C GLU A 165 2.07 19.35 -9.13
N LEU A 166 1.49 19.23 -7.93
CA LEU A 166 0.60 20.23 -7.33
C LEU A 166 1.35 21.54 -7.01
N LEU A 167 2.65 21.46 -6.70
CA LEU A 167 3.49 22.63 -6.36
C LEU A 167 4.09 23.36 -7.58
N GLN A 168 3.95 22.80 -8.79
CA GLN A 168 4.52 23.38 -10.02
C GLN A 168 3.49 24.09 -10.92
N ILE A 169 2.24 24.22 -10.47
CA ILE A 169 1.10 24.75 -11.23
C ILE A 169 0.47 25.95 -10.55
#